data_AF-A0A813H1M1-F1
#
_entry.id   AF-A0A813H1M1-F1
#
_cell.length_a   1.000
_cell.length_b   1.000
_cell.length_c   1.000
_cell.angle_alpha   90.00
_cell.angle_beta   90.00
_cell.angle_gamma   90.00
#
_symmetry.space_group_name_H-M   'P 1'
#
loop_
_entity.id
_entity.type
_entity.pdbx_description
1 polymer ?
#
loop_
_entity_poly.entity_id
_entity_poly.type
_entity_poly.pdbx_seq_one_letter_code
_entity_poly.pdbx_strand_id
1 'polypeptide(L)'
;MLTACCSANNVFALLAGQGGSSQTRAFRPQAERLTQRRADALPEEKAQNADADAPQARQGLSAKGKRLAALGTAGALSYALLKGLKHAIIAAIAWYLVARRTGVPPPRNWPAFLTSYAAVYLASSPLIAVSVFVYIFILVFLLLFAVFVCYFIFILSPKCIYGPIQPVKWAAIAAMTPAVDRFMTAVAGSRVGQNSV
;
A
#
# COMPACT_ATOMS: atom_id res chain seq x y z
N MET A 1 17.39 -5.50 40.93
CA MET A 1 16.31 -4.55 40.53
C MET A 1 16.19 -4.55 39.01
N LEU A 2 15.61 -5.60 38.42
CA LEU A 2 15.46 -5.80 36.96
C LEU A 2 13.99 -5.89 36.54
N THR A 3 13.07 -5.49 37.41
CA THR A 3 11.62 -5.76 37.30
C THR A 3 10.82 -4.64 36.63
N ALA A 4 11.46 -3.70 35.92
CA ALA A 4 10.78 -2.55 35.30
C ALA A 4 10.65 -2.62 33.77
N CYS A 5 11.28 -3.58 33.09
CA CYS A 5 11.23 -3.67 31.62
C CYS A 5 10.01 -4.40 31.05
N CYS A 6 9.12 -4.97 31.87
CA CYS A 6 7.95 -5.72 31.37
C CYS A 6 6.71 -4.86 31.08
N SER A 7 6.68 -3.57 31.45
CA SER A 7 5.45 -2.76 31.29
C SER A 7 5.23 -2.23 29.85
N ALA A 8 6.27 -2.11 29.04
CA ALA A 8 6.14 -1.56 27.68
C ALA A 8 5.57 -2.54 26.64
N ASN A 9 5.61 -3.86 26.90
CA ASN A 9 5.10 -4.86 25.95
C ASN A 9 3.58 -5.08 26.03
N ASN A 10 2.93 -4.69 27.14
CA ASN A 10 1.47 -4.85 27.27
C ASN A 10 0.66 -3.80 26.49
N VAL A 11 1.24 -2.65 26.14
CA VAL A 11 0.55 -1.63 25.34
C VAL A 11 0.38 -2.08 23.88
N PHE A 12 1.32 -2.88 23.36
CA PHE A 12 1.25 -3.40 21.99
C PHE A 12 0.24 -4.55 21.86
N ALA A 13 0.10 -5.38 22.89
CA ALA A 13 -0.94 -6.41 22.95
C ALA A 13 -2.36 -5.82 23.02
N LEU A 14 -2.53 -4.65 23.66
CA LEU A 14 -3.81 -3.95 23.72
C LEU A 14 -4.21 -3.30 22.37
N LEU A 15 -3.22 -2.84 21.59
CA LEU A 15 -3.47 -2.23 20.27
C LEU A 15 -3.63 -3.26 19.15
N ALA A 16 -2.99 -4.43 19.25
CA ALA A 16 -3.20 -5.53 18.30
C ALA A 16 -4.52 -6.30 18.54
N GLY A 17 -5.15 -6.14 19.71
CA GLY A 17 -6.38 -6.83 20.11
C GLY A 17 -7.70 -6.12 19.80
N GLN A 18 -7.69 -4.85 19.35
CA GLN A 18 -8.91 -4.15 18.93
C GLN A 18 -9.26 -4.39 17.45
N GLY A 19 -9.12 -5.63 17.00
CA GLY A 19 -10.03 -6.20 16.00
C GLY A 19 -11.34 -6.60 16.68
N GLY A 20 -11.90 -5.71 17.49
CA GLY A 20 -13.20 -5.89 18.12
C GLY A 20 -14.22 -5.95 17.00
N SER A 21 -14.59 -7.17 16.63
CA SER A 21 -15.85 -7.47 16.00
C SER A 21 -16.91 -6.72 16.78
N SER A 22 -17.36 -5.58 16.25
CA SER A 22 -18.61 -4.98 16.64
C SER A 22 -19.62 -6.09 16.57
N GLN A 23 -19.94 -6.62 17.75
CA GLN A 23 -21.01 -7.56 17.97
C GLN A 23 -22.26 -6.73 17.73
N THR A 24 -22.59 -6.52 16.46
CA THR A 24 -23.89 -6.06 16.00
C THR A 24 -24.85 -7.12 16.50
N ARG A 25 -25.36 -6.89 17.70
CA ARG A 25 -26.45 -7.64 18.30
C ARG A 25 -27.57 -7.54 17.27
N ALA A 26 -27.80 -8.67 16.60
CA ALA A 26 -28.65 -8.78 15.45
C ALA A 26 -30.07 -8.33 15.81
N PHE A 27 -30.45 -7.14 15.34
CA PHE A 27 -31.85 -6.85 15.10
C PHE A 27 -32.21 -7.65 13.86
N ARG A 28 -32.64 -8.89 14.06
CA ARG A 28 -33.00 -9.84 13.00
C ARG A 28 -34.25 -9.28 12.30
N PRO A 29 -34.16 -8.74 11.07
CA PRO A 29 -35.35 -8.26 10.38
C PRO A 29 -36.24 -9.47 10.07
N GLN A 30 -37.55 -9.34 10.31
CA GLN A 30 -38.57 -10.36 10.05
C GLN A 30 -38.58 -10.89 8.59
N ALA A 31 -37.88 -10.23 7.67
CA ALA A 31 -37.71 -10.64 6.28
C ALA A 31 -37.06 -12.04 6.12
N GLU A 32 -36.25 -12.49 7.07
CA GLU A 32 -35.58 -13.80 6.99
C GLU A 32 -36.54 -14.99 7.22
N ARG A 33 -37.69 -14.77 7.89
CA ARG A 33 -38.68 -15.85 8.08
C ARG A 33 -39.49 -16.17 6.82
N LEU A 34 -39.57 -15.24 5.87
CA LEU A 34 -40.34 -15.43 4.64
C LEU A 34 -39.51 -16.11 3.54
N THR A 35 -38.19 -15.93 3.53
CA THR A 35 -37.29 -16.69 2.64
C THR A 35 -37.10 -18.13 3.11
N GLN A 36 -37.15 -18.38 4.41
CA GLN A 36 -37.00 -19.75 4.94
C GLN A 36 -38.17 -20.67 4.55
N ARG A 37 -39.41 -20.15 4.50
CA ARG A 37 -40.56 -20.93 4.00
C ARG A 37 -40.56 -21.19 2.50
N ARG A 38 -39.71 -20.52 1.72
CA ARG A 38 -39.57 -20.74 0.27
C ARG A 38 -38.46 -21.73 -0.08
N ALA A 39 -37.59 -22.05 0.89
CA ALA A 39 -36.52 -23.03 0.72
C ALA A 39 -37.02 -24.48 0.87
N ASP A 40 -38.10 -24.70 1.61
CA ASP A 40 -38.67 -26.04 1.83
C ASP A 40 -39.51 -26.57 0.64
N ALA A 41 -39.60 -25.82 -0.47
CA ALA A 41 -40.44 -26.13 -1.63
C ALA A 41 -39.66 -26.32 -2.94
N LEU A 42 -38.35 -26.55 -2.89
CA LEU A 42 -37.55 -26.87 -4.07
C LEU A 42 -37.06 -28.32 -4.02
N PRO A 43 -37.30 -29.12 -5.07
CA PRO A 43 -36.98 -30.55 -5.11
C PRO A 43 -35.49 -30.81 -4.88
N GLU A 44 -35.20 -31.77 -4.00
CA GLU A 44 -33.89 -32.28 -3.54
C GLU A 44 -32.97 -32.87 -4.64
N GLU A 45 -33.24 -32.65 -5.94
CA GLU A 45 -32.63 -33.45 -7.01
C GLU A 45 -31.36 -32.85 -7.65
N LYS A 46 -30.73 -31.83 -7.04
CA LYS A 46 -29.51 -31.20 -7.59
C LYS A 46 -28.41 -30.88 -6.58
N ALA A 47 -28.45 -31.44 -5.38
CA ALA A 47 -27.50 -31.13 -4.32
C ALA A 47 -26.20 -31.97 -4.32
N GLN A 48 -26.06 -32.99 -5.19
CA GLN A 48 -24.90 -33.92 -5.09
C GLN A 48 -23.74 -33.66 -6.06
N ASN A 49 -23.87 -32.75 -7.04
CA ASN A 49 -22.81 -32.53 -8.04
C ASN A 49 -22.08 -31.18 -7.92
N ALA A 50 -22.30 -30.40 -6.86
CA ALA A 50 -21.68 -29.07 -6.68
C ALA A 50 -20.51 -29.04 -5.67
N ASP A 51 -20.14 -30.19 -5.09
CA ASP A 51 -19.20 -30.25 -3.96
C ASP A 51 -17.73 -30.55 -4.35
N ALA A 52 -17.42 -30.73 -5.63
CA ALA A 52 -16.06 -31.05 -6.08
C ALA A 52 -15.18 -29.84 -6.45
N ASP A 53 -15.78 -28.69 -6.85
CA ASP A 53 -15.01 -27.57 -7.44
C ASP A 53 -14.93 -26.31 -6.55
N ALA A 54 -15.55 -26.31 -5.37
CA ALA A 54 -15.58 -25.16 -4.46
C ALA A 54 -14.32 -24.87 -3.59
N PRO A 55 -13.31 -25.76 -3.40
CA PRO A 55 -12.23 -25.46 -2.45
C PRO A 55 -11.11 -24.55 -3.00
N GLN A 56 -10.98 -24.38 -4.33
CA GLN A 56 -9.86 -23.60 -4.88
C GLN A 56 -10.08 -22.07 -4.89
N ALA A 57 -11.32 -21.61 -5.03
CA ALA A 57 -11.61 -20.17 -5.08
C ALA A 57 -11.37 -19.45 -3.73
N ARG A 58 -11.49 -20.16 -2.60
CA ARG A 58 -11.26 -19.58 -1.26
C ARG A 58 -9.77 -19.46 -0.89
N GLN A 59 -8.89 -20.25 -1.50
CA GLN A 59 -7.44 -20.19 -1.21
C GLN A 59 -6.75 -18.97 -1.88
N GLY A 60 -7.24 -18.52 -3.04
CA GLY A 60 -6.67 -17.39 -3.77
C GLY A 60 -6.82 -16.03 -3.07
N LEU A 61 -7.90 -15.82 -2.31
CA LEU A 61 -8.13 -14.58 -1.56
C LEU A 61 -7.25 -14.48 -0.30
N SER A 62 -6.89 -15.62 0.31
CA SER A 62 -6.01 -15.70 1.49
C SER A 62 -4.58 -15.24 1.21
N ALA A 63 -4.02 -15.60 0.05
CA ALA A 63 -2.63 -15.29 -0.29
C ALA A 63 -2.39 -13.78 -0.48
N LYS A 64 -3.35 -13.06 -1.08
CA LYS A 64 -3.26 -11.59 -1.26
C LYS A 64 -3.40 -10.84 0.08
N GLY A 65 -4.30 -11.29 0.94
CA GLY A 65 -4.47 -10.71 2.28
C GLY A 65 -3.21 -10.82 3.14
N LYS A 66 -2.52 -11.96 3.10
CA LYS A 66 -1.25 -12.17 3.82
C LYS A 66 -0.14 -11.20 3.36
N ARG A 67 -0.07 -10.88 2.07
CA ARG A 67 0.92 -9.92 1.54
C ARG A 67 0.65 -8.49 2.00
N LEU A 68 -0.62 -8.08 2.03
CA LEU A 68 -1.00 -6.75 2.52
C LEU A 68 -0.77 -6.62 4.04
N ALA A 69 -1.08 -7.66 4.81
CA ALA A 69 -0.80 -7.69 6.24
C ALA A 69 0.70 -7.58 6.52
N ALA A 70 1.54 -8.30 5.78
CA ALA A 70 3.00 -8.25 5.93
C ALA A 70 3.57 -6.84 5.65
N LEU A 71 3.08 -6.16 4.61
CA LEU A 71 3.48 -4.79 4.29
C LEU A 71 3.08 -3.80 5.40
N GLY A 72 1.87 -3.94 5.96
CA GLY A 72 1.41 -3.12 7.08
C GLY A 72 2.26 -3.31 8.33
N THR A 73 2.59 -4.56 8.68
CA THR A 73 3.40 -4.86 9.88
C THR A 73 4.83 -4.33 9.79
N ALA A 74 5.45 -4.38 8.60
CA ALA A 74 6.81 -3.88 8.41
C ALA A 74 6.89 -2.35 8.62
N GLY A 75 5.89 -1.60 8.13
CA GLY A 75 5.79 -0.17 8.36
C GLY A 75 5.62 0.20 9.84
N ALA A 76 4.72 -0.49 10.55
CA ALA A 76 4.49 -0.26 11.97
C ALA A 76 5.73 -0.57 12.83
N LEU A 77 6.42 -1.68 12.54
CA LEU A 77 7.64 -2.07 13.25
C LEU A 77 8.77 -1.05 13.04
N SER A 78 8.93 -0.57 11.79
CA SER A 78 9.95 0.43 11.45
C SER A 78 9.74 1.74 12.20
N TYR A 79 8.49 2.19 12.32
CA TYR A 79 8.15 3.38 13.10
C TYR A 79 8.39 3.18 14.60
N ALA A 80 8.03 2.02 15.15
CA ALA A 80 8.26 1.69 16.55
C ALA A 80 9.76 1.66 16.89
N LEU A 81 10.59 1.07 16.03
CA LEU A 81 12.05 1.03 16.17
C LEU A 81 12.66 2.43 16.17
N LEU A 82 12.28 3.28 15.22
CA LEU A 82 12.76 4.67 15.16
C LEU A 82 12.35 5.46 16.41
N LYS A 83 11.11 5.29 16.87
CA LYS A 83 10.61 5.96 18.08
C LYS A 83 11.34 5.49 19.33
N GLY A 84 11.59 4.19 19.45
CA GLY A 84 12.37 3.59 20.55
C GLY A 84 13.82 4.04 20.53
N LEU A 85 14.46 4.05 19.36
CA LEU A 85 15.85 4.50 19.20
C LEU A 85 16.03 5.96 19.63
N LYS A 86 15.10 6.85 19.25
CA LYS A 86 15.12 8.25 19.70
C LYS A 86 15.08 8.35 21.23
N HIS A 87 14.19 7.60 21.87
CA HIS A 87 14.08 7.61 23.34
C HIS A 87 15.33 7.04 24.01
N ALA A 88 15.92 5.99 23.44
CA ALA A 88 17.17 5.40 23.93
C ALA A 88 18.33 6.40 23.87
N ILE A 89 18.46 7.17 22.79
CA ILE A 89 19.51 8.19 22.65
C ILE A 89 19.31 9.32 23.68
N ILE A 90 18.09 9.85 23.81
CA ILE A 90 17.78 10.91 24.79
C ILE A 90 18.04 10.42 26.22
N ALA A 91 17.63 9.18 26.53
CA ALA A 91 17.87 8.56 27.82
C ALA A 91 19.37 8.40 28.10
N ALA A 92 20.16 7.96 27.12
CA ALA A 92 21.61 7.80 27.26
C ALA A 92 22.31 9.15 27.50
N ILE A 93 21.91 10.22 26.78
CA ILE A 93 22.45 11.57 26.98
C ILE A 93 22.09 12.09 28.38
N ALA A 94 20.83 11.95 28.79
CA ALA A 94 20.40 12.34 30.13
C ALA A 94 21.18 11.58 31.21
N TRP A 95 21.40 10.27 31.01
CA TRP A 95 22.19 9.43 31.90
C TRP A 95 23.62 9.95 32.05
N TYR A 96 24.28 10.24 30.92
CA TYR A 96 25.63 10.77 30.88
C TYR A 96 25.74 12.12 31.59
N LEU A 97 24.81 13.04 31.33
CA LEU A 97 24.80 14.37 31.95
C LEU A 97 24.64 14.30 33.47
N VAL A 98 23.78 13.41 33.97
CA VAL A 98 23.55 13.21 35.40
C VAL A 98 24.79 12.62 36.05
N ALA A 99 25.35 11.54 35.47
CA ALA A 99 26.56 10.90 35.97
C ALA A 99 27.74 11.88 36.03
N ARG A 100 27.89 12.74 35.01
CA ARG A 100 28.92 13.77 34.97
C ARG A 100 28.73 14.87 36.01
N ARG A 101 27.48 15.25 36.32
CA ARG A 101 27.18 16.32 37.28
C ARG A 101 27.27 15.87 38.74
N THR A 102 26.82 14.66 39.05
CA THR A 102 26.70 14.19 40.44
C THR A 102 27.83 13.27 40.87
N GLY A 103 28.55 12.64 39.93
CA GLY A 103 29.54 11.61 40.23
C GLY A 103 28.94 10.30 40.76
N VAL A 104 27.61 10.19 40.80
CA VAL A 104 26.88 9.03 41.34
C VAL A 104 26.09 8.35 40.22
N PRO A 105 26.04 7.01 40.14
CA PRO A 105 25.25 6.33 39.13
C PRO A 105 23.76 6.68 39.22
N PRO A 106 23.08 6.97 38.09
CA PRO A 106 21.68 7.41 38.04
C PRO A 106 20.63 6.58 38.79
N PRO A 107 20.73 5.24 38.94
CA PRO A 107 19.72 4.48 39.70
C PRO A 107 19.61 4.92 41.17
N ARG A 108 20.61 5.61 41.73
CA ARG A 108 20.55 6.19 43.08
C ARG A 108 19.89 7.57 43.14
N ASN A 109 19.78 8.29 42.03
CA ASN A 109 19.26 9.66 41.99
C ASN A 109 18.27 9.86 40.83
N TRP A 110 17.16 9.10 40.89
CA TRP A 110 16.09 9.12 39.90
C TRP A 110 15.52 10.53 39.61
N PRO A 111 15.25 11.38 40.62
CA PRO A 111 14.69 12.72 40.37
C PRO A 111 15.60 13.58 39.48
N ALA A 112 16.91 13.56 39.71
CA ALA A 112 17.88 14.30 38.90
C ALA A 112 17.96 13.79 37.45
N PHE A 113 17.79 12.49 37.26
CA PHE A 113 17.69 11.91 35.92
C PHE A 113 16.42 12.37 35.20
N LEU A 114 15.25 12.30 35.85
CA LEU A 114 13.99 12.67 35.21
C LEU A 114 13.96 14.14 34.78
N THR A 115 14.49 15.05 35.61
CA THR A 115 14.57 16.47 35.26
C THR A 115 15.52 16.71 34.08
N SER A 116 16.69 16.04 34.08
CA SER A 116 17.64 16.13 32.96
C SER A 116 17.06 15.53 31.69
N TYR A 117 16.37 14.40 31.78
CA TYR A 117 15.68 13.76 30.66
C TYR A 117 14.60 14.68 30.08
N ALA A 118 13.74 15.26 30.92
CA ALA A 118 12.70 16.20 30.50
C ALA A 118 13.29 17.44 29.83
N ALA A 119 14.40 17.98 30.37
CA ALA A 119 15.09 19.14 29.78
C ALA A 119 15.68 18.81 28.40
N VAL A 120 16.37 17.67 28.24
CA VAL A 120 16.91 17.24 26.94
C VAL A 120 15.77 16.94 25.96
N TYR A 121 14.67 16.35 26.43
CA TYR A 121 13.50 16.07 25.62
C TYR A 121 12.89 17.38 25.08
N LEU A 122 12.65 18.38 25.93
CA LEU A 122 12.14 19.70 25.54
C LEU A 122 13.09 20.43 24.60
N ALA A 123 14.40 20.38 24.86
CA ALA A 123 15.42 20.97 23.99
C ALA A 123 15.48 20.27 22.61
N SER A 124 15.11 19.00 22.55
CA SER A 124 15.04 18.23 21.29
C SER A 124 13.75 18.47 20.50
N SER A 125 12.73 19.08 21.09
CA SER A 125 11.45 19.40 20.43
C SER A 125 11.60 20.28 19.18
N PRO A 126 12.38 21.38 19.16
CA PRO A 126 12.59 22.16 17.92
C PRO A 126 13.32 21.37 16.83
N LEU A 127 14.20 20.42 17.20
CA LEU A 127 14.82 19.52 16.23
C LEU A 127 13.81 18.60 15.56
N ILE A 128 12.63 18.36 16.17
CA ILE A 128 11.55 17.62 15.53
C ILE A 128 11.02 18.40 14.33
N ALA A 129 10.78 19.71 14.48
CA ALA A 129 10.33 20.55 13.37
C ALA A 129 11.36 20.55 12.23
N VAL A 130 12.65 20.67 12.56
CA VAL A 130 13.74 20.59 11.58
C VAL A 130 13.81 19.20 10.95
N SER A 131 13.69 18.13 11.72
CA SER A 131 13.72 16.76 11.20
C SER A 131 12.55 16.48 10.26
N VAL A 132 11.34 16.95 10.58
CA VAL A 132 10.17 16.82 9.70
C VAL A 132 10.41 17.59 8.41
N PHE A 133 10.99 18.80 8.50
CA PHE A 133 11.36 19.57 7.32
C PHE A 133 12.40 18.85 6.45
N VAL A 134 13.42 18.25 7.07
CA VAL A 134 14.45 17.44 6.39
C VAL A 134 13.82 16.19 5.75
N TYR A 135 12.92 15.50 6.44
CA TYR A 135 12.21 14.33 5.89
C TYR A 135 11.32 14.71 4.71
N ILE A 136 10.56 15.80 4.82
CA ILE A 136 9.74 16.33 3.71
C ILE A 136 10.66 16.69 2.55
N PHE A 137 11.78 17.35 2.81
CA PHE A 137 12.75 17.73 1.78
C PHE A 137 13.35 16.50 1.08
N ILE A 138 13.77 15.48 1.82
CA ILE A 138 14.27 14.21 1.27
C ILE A 138 13.18 13.50 0.46
N LEU A 139 11.95 13.46 0.95
CA LEU A 139 10.84 12.80 0.26
C LEU A 139 10.49 13.50 -1.04
N VAL A 140 10.45 14.83 -1.03
CA VAL A 140 10.27 15.67 -2.23
C VAL A 140 11.43 15.44 -3.20
N PHE A 141 12.67 15.42 -2.72
CA PHE A 141 13.84 15.17 -3.55
C PHE A 141 13.82 13.78 -4.19
N LEU A 142 13.47 12.73 -3.44
CA LEU A 142 13.31 11.37 -3.95
C LEU A 142 12.18 11.28 -4.98
N LEU A 143 11.07 11.97 -4.76
CA LEU A 143 9.96 12.01 -5.72
C LEU A 143 10.37 12.69 -7.02
N LEU A 144 11.04 13.85 -6.93
CA LEU A 144 11.60 14.54 -8.09
C LEU A 144 12.63 13.67 -8.82
N PHE A 145 13.50 12.99 -8.08
CA PHE A 145 14.47 12.06 -8.65
C PHE A 145 13.79 10.89 -9.36
N ALA A 146 12.77 10.29 -8.77
CA ALA A 146 12.01 9.21 -9.40
C ALA A 146 11.30 9.69 -10.69
N VAL A 147 10.67 10.87 -10.66
CA VAL A 147 10.08 11.49 -11.85
C VAL A 147 11.14 11.76 -12.91
N PHE A 148 12.30 12.28 -12.51
CA PHE A 148 13.42 12.53 -13.41
C PHE A 148 13.94 11.24 -14.05
N VAL A 149 14.14 10.17 -13.27
CA VAL A 149 14.55 8.86 -13.78
C VAL A 149 13.50 8.29 -14.74
N CYS A 150 12.21 8.36 -14.40
CA CYS A 150 11.13 7.93 -15.29
C CYS A 150 11.11 8.73 -16.59
N TYR A 151 11.25 10.05 -16.51
CA TYR A 151 11.33 10.94 -17.67
C TYR A 151 12.55 10.65 -18.54
N PHE A 152 13.70 10.42 -17.91
CA PHE A 152 14.94 10.09 -18.60
C PHE A 152 14.87 8.72 -19.29
N ILE A 153 14.30 7.71 -18.63
CA ILE A 153 14.02 6.40 -19.24
C ILE A 153 13.07 6.55 -20.43
N PHE A 154 12.04 7.39 -20.30
CA PHE A 154 11.09 7.68 -21.38
C PHE A 154 11.78 8.32 -22.59
N ILE A 155 12.65 9.32 -22.35
CA ILE A 155 13.43 9.99 -23.40
C ILE A 155 14.49 9.08 -24.03
N LEU A 156 15.20 8.28 -23.24
CA LEU A 156 16.26 7.38 -23.71
C LEU A 156 15.71 6.12 -24.37
N SER A 157 14.45 5.80 -24.13
CA SER A 157 13.77 4.67 -24.76
C SER A 157 12.77 5.13 -25.83
N PRO A 158 13.14 5.99 -26.81
CA PRO A 158 12.21 6.36 -27.88
C PRO A 158 11.84 5.13 -28.72
N LYS A 159 12.63 4.04 -28.63
CA LYS A 159 12.40 2.77 -29.32
C LYS A 159 11.40 1.83 -28.63
N CYS A 160 11.13 1.98 -27.33
CA CYS A 160 10.23 1.04 -26.62
C CYS A 160 8.76 1.47 -26.63
N ILE A 161 8.45 2.76 -26.82
CA ILE A 161 7.06 3.25 -26.87
C ILE A 161 6.48 3.21 -28.30
N TYR A 162 7.35 3.21 -29.33
CA TYR A 162 6.95 2.90 -30.70
C TYR A 162 6.89 1.40 -31.02
N GLY A 163 7.07 0.52 -30.02
CA GLY A 163 7.27 -0.92 -30.19
C GLY A 163 6.07 -1.72 -30.72
N PRO A 164 4.81 -1.43 -30.34
CA PRO A 164 3.68 -2.15 -30.94
C PRO A 164 2.63 -1.26 -31.63
N ILE A 165 2.68 0.08 -31.52
CA ILE A 165 1.68 0.94 -32.17
C ILE A 165 1.95 1.12 -33.66
N GLN A 166 3.21 1.04 -34.10
CA GLN A 166 3.54 1.11 -35.53
C GLN A 166 3.03 -0.08 -36.36
N PRO A 167 3.20 -1.36 -35.96
CA PRO A 167 2.68 -2.47 -36.75
C PRO A 167 1.15 -2.43 -36.88
N VAL A 168 0.41 -1.93 -35.88
CA VAL A 168 -1.05 -1.76 -35.98
C VAL A 168 -1.43 -0.69 -37.01
N LYS A 169 -0.70 0.42 -37.05
CA LYS A 169 -0.95 1.49 -38.04
C LYS A 169 -0.66 1.01 -39.46
N TRP A 170 0.44 0.29 -39.67
CA TRP A 170 0.77 -0.29 -40.98
C TRP A 170 -0.15 -1.45 -41.36
N ALA A 171 -0.59 -2.26 -40.41
CA ALA A 171 -1.59 -3.32 -40.64
C ALA A 171 -2.95 -2.74 -41.05
N ALA A 172 -3.40 -1.64 -40.44
CA ALA A 172 -4.62 -0.95 -40.84
C ALA A 172 -4.53 -0.37 -42.25
N ILE A 173 -3.40 0.27 -42.59
CA ILE A 173 -3.15 0.79 -43.95
C ILE A 173 -3.11 -0.36 -44.97
N ALA A 174 -2.41 -1.45 -44.66
CA ALA A 174 -2.33 -2.63 -45.51
C ALA A 174 -3.70 -3.30 -45.72
N ALA A 175 -4.51 -3.41 -44.66
CA ALA A 175 -5.86 -4.00 -44.74
C ALA A 175 -6.83 -3.16 -45.58
N MET A 176 -6.68 -1.83 -45.59
CA MET A 176 -7.54 -0.92 -46.37
C MET A 176 -7.09 -0.77 -47.83
N THR A 177 -5.84 -1.11 -48.17
CA THR A 177 -5.29 -0.99 -49.53
C THR A 177 -6.14 -1.67 -50.62
N PRO A 178 -6.60 -2.94 -50.48
CA PRO A 178 -7.40 -3.60 -51.52
C PRO A 178 -8.80 -2.99 -51.70
N ALA A 179 -9.38 -2.39 -50.66
CA ALA A 179 -10.67 -1.70 -50.77
C ALA A 179 -10.54 -0.39 -51.57
N VAL A 180 -9.46 0.36 -51.33
CA VAL A 180 -9.15 1.59 -52.06
C VAL A 180 -8.85 1.30 -53.53
N ASP A 181 -8.14 0.22 -53.82
CA ASP A 181 -7.76 -0.15 -55.19
C ASP A 181 -8.99 -0.54 -56.04
N ARG A 182 -9.95 -1.28 -55.44
CA ARG A 182 -11.25 -1.59 -56.07
C ARG A 182 -12.11 -0.34 -56.30
N PHE A 183 -12.04 0.62 -55.39
CA PHE A 183 -12.77 1.88 -55.54
C PHE A 183 -12.18 2.72 -56.69
N MET A 184 -10.86 2.85 -56.77
CA MET A 184 -10.19 3.63 -57.82
C MET A 184 -10.39 3.03 -59.22
N THR A 185 -10.37 1.71 -59.34
CA THR A 185 -10.64 1.01 -60.61
C THR A 185 -12.09 1.20 -61.09
N ALA A 186 -13.06 1.19 -60.17
CA ALA A 186 -14.46 1.48 -60.50
C ALA A 186 -14.67 2.94 -60.98
N VAL A 187 -14.02 3.90 -60.32
CA VAL A 187 -14.09 5.32 -60.70
C VAL A 187 -13.39 5.59 -62.04
N ALA A 188 -12.23 4.95 -62.27
CA ALA A 188 -11.48 5.09 -63.53
C ALA A 188 -12.24 4.48 -64.71
N GLY A 189 -12.85 3.29 -64.54
CA GLY A 189 -13.66 2.65 -65.59
C GLY A 189 -14.90 3.45 -65.98
N SER A 190 -15.51 4.17 -65.02
CA SER A 190 -16.69 4.99 -65.27
C SER A 190 -16.43 6.21 -66.15
N ARG A 191 -15.18 6.70 -66.25
CA ARG A 191 -14.84 7.88 -67.08
C ARG A 191 -14.49 7.55 -68.52
N VAL A 192 -14.12 6.31 -68.84
CA VAL A 192 -13.71 5.92 -70.20
C VAL A 192 -14.92 5.72 -71.13
N GLY A 193 -16.12 5.46 -70.57
CA GLY A 193 -17.34 5.23 -71.36
C GLY A 193 -18.10 6.49 -71.83
N GLN A 194 -17.68 7.71 -71.45
CA GLN A 194 -18.41 8.94 -71.79
C GLN A 194 -17.84 9.74 -72.98
N ASN A 195 -16.68 9.34 -73.54
CA ASN A 195 -16.04 10.06 -74.65
C ASN A 195 -16.12 9.34 -76.02
N SER A 196 -17.00 8.34 -76.16
CA SER A 196 -17.26 7.67 -77.43
C SER A 196 -18.65 8.02 -77.97
N VAL A 197 -18.86 9.29 -78.30
CA VAL A 197 -19.97 9.78 -79.15
C VAL A 197 -19.41 10.80 -80.12
#